data_AF-A0A966PKQ0-F1
#
_entry.id   AF-A0A966PKQ0-F1
#
_cell.length_a   1.000
_cell.length_b   1.000
_cell.length_c   1.000
_cell.angle_alpha   90.00
_cell.angle_beta   90.00
_cell.angle_gamma   90.00
#
_symmetry.space_group_name_H-M   'P 1'
#
loop_
_entity.id
_entity.type
_entity.pdbx_description
1 polymer ?
#
loop_
_entity_poly.entity_id
_entity_poly.type
_entity_poly.pdbx_seq_one_letter_code
_entity_poly.pdbx_strand_id
1 'polypeptide(L)'
;MLVSSETGDDLVVERVITRPAADYVATTAVLGVMEGFTSDRWRVPTSTSIAIEDVLIVLNTSGEAGTFTVYSVGPGGEEPIPGLASVALPANSVVPVDLVDPLAFGRPLVVAGDRPMVVERRLERTPTLRGRSGSLAIPE
;
A
#
# COMPACT_ATOMS: atom_id res chain seq x y z
N MET A 1 -10.27 -3.30 -0.51
CA MET A 1 -11.62 -3.83 -0.82
C MET A 1 -11.62 -4.08 -2.32
N LEU A 2 -11.76 -5.33 -2.72
CA LEU A 2 -11.86 -5.72 -4.12
C LEU A 2 -13.33 -5.70 -4.50
N VAL A 3 -13.68 -5.11 -5.64
CA VAL A 3 -15.06 -5.09 -6.17
C VAL A 3 -15.01 -5.46 -7.64
N SER A 4 -15.91 -6.34 -8.05
CA SER A 4 -16.12 -6.74 -9.44
C SER A 4 -17.57 -6.46 -9.86
N SER A 5 -17.78 -6.30 -11.17
CA SER A 5 -19.10 -6.19 -11.78
C SER A 5 -19.46 -7.51 -12.46
N GLU A 6 -20.68 -8.02 -12.24
CA GLU A 6 -21.18 -9.20 -12.96
C GLU A 6 -21.42 -8.93 -14.45
N THR A 7 -21.61 -7.66 -14.84
CA THR A 7 -21.84 -7.23 -16.22
C THR A 7 -20.55 -6.84 -16.95
N GLY A 8 -19.40 -6.84 -16.25
CA GLY A 8 -18.11 -6.39 -16.78
C GLY A 8 -17.97 -4.87 -16.90
N ASP A 9 -18.87 -4.09 -16.29
CA ASP A 9 -18.77 -2.63 -16.26
C ASP A 9 -17.58 -2.15 -15.41
N ASP A 10 -16.96 -1.03 -15.82
CA ASP A 10 -15.92 -0.36 -15.06
C ASP A 10 -16.53 0.27 -13.79
N LEU A 11 -16.08 -0.20 -12.62
CA LEU A 11 -16.52 0.29 -11.32
C LEU A 11 -15.43 1.12 -10.64
N VAL A 12 -15.72 2.38 -10.35
CA VAL A 12 -14.93 3.18 -9.41
C VAL A 12 -15.57 3.10 -8.05
N VAL A 13 -14.88 2.46 -7.11
CA VAL A 13 -15.37 2.34 -5.73
C VAL A 13 -14.51 3.19 -4.82
N GLU A 14 -15.12 3.96 -3.93
CA GLU A 14 -14.41 4.64 -2.85
C GLU A 14 -14.98 4.16 -1.52
N ARG A 15 -14.10 3.67 -0.64
CA ARG A 15 -14.46 3.31 0.73
C ARG A 15 -14.16 4.48 1.65
N VAL A 16 -15.21 5.08 2.18
CA VAL A 16 -15.11 6.10 3.24
C VAL A 16 -15.40 5.46 4.59
N ILE A 17 -14.45 5.57 5.53
CA ILE A 17 -14.57 5.05 6.90
C ILE A 17 -14.46 6.21 7.86
N THR A 18 -15.48 6.39 8.69
CA THR A 18 -15.50 7.37 9.77
C THR A 18 -15.50 6.66 11.12
N ARG A 19 -14.52 6.94 11.97
CA ARG A 19 -14.36 6.32 13.29
C ARG A 19 -14.07 7.37 14.38
N PRO A 20 -14.60 7.21 15.60
CA PRO A 20 -14.14 7.97 16.76
C PRO A 20 -12.64 7.74 16.99
N ALA A 21 -11.93 8.79 17.34
CA ALA A 21 -10.52 8.76 17.70
C ALA A 21 -10.33 9.73 18.87
N ALA A 22 -10.28 9.17 20.09
CA ALA A 22 -10.30 9.93 21.33
C ALA A 22 -11.48 10.92 21.40
N ASP A 23 -11.19 12.22 21.51
CA ASP A 23 -12.12 13.34 21.62
C ASP A 23 -12.62 13.88 20.27
N TYR A 24 -12.29 13.22 19.15
CA TYR A 24 -12.69 13.63 17.81
C TYR A 24 -13.17 12.45 16.93
N VAL A 25 -13.57 12.76 15.71
CA VAL A 25 -13.96 11.80 14.67
C VAL A 25 -13.00 11.92 13.49
N ALA A 26 -12.44 10.80 13.04
CA ALA A 26 -11.53 10.74 11.90
C ALA A 26 -12.17 10.03 10.70
N THR A 27 -11.99 10.60 9.51
CA THR A 27 -12.48 10.04 8.24
C THR A 27 -11.32 9.67 7.33
N THR A 28 -11.32 8.43 6.85
CA THR A 28 -10.37 7.86 5.88
C THR A 28 -11.11 7.51 4.59
N ALA A 29 -10.57 7.90 3.44
CA ALA A 29 -11.08 7.51 2.13
C ALA A 29 -10.01 6.69 1.39
N VAL A 30 -10.44 5.61 0.72
CA VAL A 30 -9.56 4.71 -0.05
C VAL A 30 -10.26 4.31 -1.34
N LEU A 31 -9.60 4.49 -2.48
CA LEU A 31 -10.10 3.98 -3.75
C LEU A 31 -10.00 2.44 -3.76
N GLY A 32 -11.08 1.79 -4.17
CA GLY A 32 -11.16 0.36 -4.42
C GLY A 32 -10.34 -0.04 -5.64
N VAL A 33 -9.98 -1.32 -5.68
CA VAL A 33 -9.18 -1.88 -6.77
C VAL A 33 -10.13 -2.55 -7.75
N MET A 34 -9.98 -2.25 -9.04
CA MET A 34 -10.76 -2.91 -10.10
C MET A 34 -10.28 -4.35 -10.28
N GLU A 35 -11.19 -5.23 -10.70
CA GLU A 35 -10.84 -6.60 -11.05
C GLU A 35 -9.78 -6.63 -12.17
N GLY A 36 -8.80 -7.53 -12.06
CA GLY A 36 -7.67 -7.61 -13.00
C GLY A 36 -6.57 -6.58 -12.80
N PHE A 37 -6.73 -5.61 -11.90
CA PHE A 37 -5.72 -4.58 -11.61
C PHE A 37 -4.68 -5.07 -10.58
N THR A 38 -3.82 -6.00 -11.01
CA THR A 38 -2.70 -6.54 -10.22
C THR A 38 -1.40 -6.38 -10.99
N SER A 39 -0.30 -6.07 -10.29
CA SER A 39 1.06 -6.12 -10.85
C SER A 39 1.98 -6.84 -9.87
N ASP A 40 3.03 -7.48 -10.37
CA ASP A 40 4.12 -7.99 -9.54
C ASP A 40 5.04 -6.86 -9.05
N ARG A 41 4.85 -5.64 -9.55
CA ARG A 41 5.69 -4.50 -9.22
C ARG A 41 4.90 -3.19 -9.14
N TRP A 42 5.16 -2.42 -8.08
CA TRP A 42 4.41 -1.21 -7.78
C TRP A 42 5.33 -0.09 -7.32
N ARG A 43 5.16 1.09 -7.91
CA ARG A 43 5.87 2.31 -7.54
C ARG A 43 5.08 3.13 -6.53
N VAL A 44 5.77 3.57 -5.49
CA VAL A 44 5.24 4.50 -4.48
C VAL A 44 6.00 5.83 -4.61
N PRO A 45 5.46 6.84 -5.32
CA PRO A 45 6.22 8.05 -5.66
C PRO A 45 6.56 8.95 -4.46
N THR A 46 5.76 8.85 -3.39
CA THR A 46 5.95 9.64 -2.17
C THR A 46 5.78 8.73 -0.97
N SER A 47 6.81 8.71 -0.13
CA SER A 47 6.84 7.99 1.15
C SER A 47 6.60 8.94 2.33
N THR A 48 6.78 8.45 3.54
CA THR A 48 6.72 9.20 4.79
C THR A 48 7.99 10.01 5.02
N SER A 49 7.94 11.03 5.88
CA SER A 49 9.13 11.76 6.36
C SER A 49 9.59 11.33 7.76
N ILE A 50 8.81 10.47 8.41
CA ILE A 50 9.01 9.97 9.77
C ILE A 50 8.61 8.49 9.83
N ALA A 51 8.97 7.82 10.93
CA ALA A 51 8.58 6.44 11.21
C ALA A 51 7.06 6.36 11.41
N ILE A 52 6.37 5.55 10.58
CA ILE A 52 4.92 5.34 10.65
C ILE A 52 4.62 3.86 10.38
N GLU A 53 3.75 3.29 11.21
CA GLU A 53 3.25 1.92 11.08
C GLU A 53 2.10 1.82 10.07
N ASP A 54 1.86 0.64 9.49
CA ASP A 54 0.74 0.34 8.57
C ASP A 54 0.63 1.30 7.35
N VAL A 55 1.75 1.74 6.78
CA VAL A 55 1.78 2.72 5.69
C VAL A 55 1.50 2.07 4.34
N LEU A 56 2.09 0.90 4.07
CA LEU A 56 1.75 0.14 2.87
C LEU A 56 0.87 -1.04 3.26
N ILE A 57 -0.10 -1.34 2.42
CA ILE A 57 -0.94 -2.52 2.54
C ILE A 57 -0.76 -3.32 1.26
N VAL A 58 -0.17 -4.50 1.40
CA VAL A 58 0.07 -5.42 0.29
C VAL A 58 -0.99 -6.52 0.33
N LEU A 59 -1.74 -6.67 -0.75
CA LEU A 59 -2.83 -7.63 -0.87
C LEU A 59 -2.44 -8.70 -1.90
N ASN A 60 -2.54 -9.97 -1.49
CA ASN A 60 -2.50 -11.12 -2.38
C ASN A 60 -3.92 -11.65 -2.59
N THR A 61 -4.44 -11.51 -3.80
CA THR A 61 -5.75 -12.01 -4.19
C THR A 61 -5.71 -13.43 -4.75
N SER A 62 -4.52 -14.02 -4.88
CA SER A 62 -4.34 -15.38 -5.40
C SER A 62 -4.38 -16.44 -4.30
N GLY A 63 -4.77 -17.66 -4.70
CA GLY A 63 -4.78 -18.84 -3.83
C GLY A 63 -3.40 -19.43 -3.52
N GLU A 64 -2.33 -18.79 -3.98
CA GLU A 64 -0.96 -19.27 -3.80
C GLU A 64 -0.12 -18.23 -3.03
N ALA A 65 0.80 -18.71 -2.20
CA ALA A 65 1.69 -17.85 -1.42
C ALA A 65 2.91 -17.40 -2.22
N GLY A 66 3.52 -16.28 -1.84
CA GLY A 66 4.75 -15.77 -2.42
C GLY A 66 5.51 -14.88 -1.46
N THR A 67 6.33 -14.01 -2.01
CA THR A 67 7.11 -13.01 -1.26
C THR A 67 7.19 -11.69 -1.99
N PHE A 68 7.47 -10.61 -1.26
CA PHE A 68 7.80 -9.32 -1.84
C PHE A 68 8.95 -8.63 -1.11
N THR A 69 9.57 -7.67 -1.77
CA THR A 69 10.58 -6.78 -1.19
C THR A 69 10.19 -5.34 -1.40
N VAL A 70 10.40 -4.51 -0.37
CA VAL A 70 10.28 -3.06 -0.47
C VAL A 70 11.67 -2.46 -0.66
N TYR A 71 11.85 -1.74 -1.76
CA TYR A 71 13.06 -1.03 -2.11
C TYR A 71 12.86 0.47 -1.90
N SER A 72 13.90 1.14 -1.43
CA SER A 72 14.04 2.59 -1.56
C SER A 72 14.78 2.92 -2.85
N VAL A 73 14.32 3.94 -3.57
CA VAL A 73 14.93 4.36 -4.82
C VAL A 73 15.76 5.62 -4.59
N GLY A 74 17.08 5.46 -4.64
CA GLY A 74 18.05 6.55 -4.58
C GLY A 74 18.76 6.80 -5.92
N PRO A 75 19.73 7.73 -5.95
CA PRO A 75 20.53 8.00 -7.16
C PRO A 75 21.29 6.77 -7.70
N GLY A 76 21.64 5.82 -6.83
CA GLY A 76 22.30 4.56 -7.19
C GLY A 76 21.35 3.45 -7.63
N GLY A 77 20.04 3.71 -7.70
CA GLY A 77 19.01 2.72 -7.99
C GLY A 77 18.28 2.22 -6.74
N GLU A 78 17.77 1.00 -6.83
CA GLU A 78 17.01 0.33 -5.77
C GLU A 78 17.92 -0.26 -4.71
N GLU A 79 17.61 0.06 -3.45
CA GLU A 79 18.25 -0.50 -2.28
C GLU A 79 17.17 -1.14 -1.39
N PRO A 80 17.28 -2.44 -1.05
CA PRO A 80 16.27 -3.12 -0.24
C PRO A 80 16.25 -2.52 1.16
N ILE A 81 15.04 -2.23 1.66
CA ILE A 81 14.87 -1.67 3.00
C ILE A 81 15.11 -2.78 4.03
N PRO A 82 15.98 -2.56 5.03
CA PRO A 82 16.21 -3.53 6.10
C PRO A 82 14.89 -3.99 6.75
N GLY A 83 14.74 -5.30 6.94
CA GLY A 83 13.52 -5.90 7.49
C GLY A 83 12.35 -6.01 6.51
N LEU A 84 12.45 -5.42 5.31
CA LEU A 84 11.43 -5.49 4.26
C LEU A 84 11.92 -6.21 3.00
N ALA A 85 12.95 -7.06 3.13
CA ALA A 85 13.42 -7.95 2.08
C ALA A 85 12.78 -9.34 2.22
N SER A 86 12.26 -9.88 1.12
CA SER A 86 11.60 -11.19 1.06
C SER A 86 10.53 -11.40 2.13
N VAL A 87 9.71 -10.37 2.34
CA VAL A 87 8.55 -10.42 3.24
C VAL A 87 7.55 -11.45 2.72
N ALA A 88 7.04 -12.29 3.62
CA ALA A 88 6.07 -13.32 3.28
C ALA A 88 4.76 -12.69 2.78
N LEU A 89 4.23 -13.24 1.69
CA LEU A 89 2.95 -12.89 1.11
C LEU A 89 2.05 -14.13 1.03
N PRO A 90 1.37 -14.51 2.13
CA PRO A 90 0.52 -15.70 2.13
C PRO A 90 -0.61 -15.64 1.09
N ALA A 91 -1.14 -16.79 0.70
CA ALA A 91 -2.31 -16.88 -0.16
C ALA A 91 -3.52 -16.14 0.46
N ASN A 92 -4.32 -15.45 -0.36
CA ASN A 92 -5.53 -14.74 0.05
C ASN A 92 -5.35 -13.83 1.27
N SER A 93 -4.26 -13.06 1.33
CA SER A 93 -3.84 -12.33 2.53
C SER A 93 -3.73 -10.83 2.32
N VAL A 94 -3.81 -10.10 3.43
CA VAL A 94 -3.51 -8.67 3.53
C VAL A 94 -2.34 -8.52 4.48
N VAL A 95 -1.24 -7.94 4.02
CA VAL A 95 -0.02 -7.71 4.79
C VAL A 95 0.16 -6.20 4.99
N PRO A 96 -0.04 -5.68 6.21
CA PRO A 96 0.38 -4.33 6.52
C PRO A 96 1.90 -4.24 6.63
N VAL A 97 2.46 -3.10 6.23
CA VAL A 97 3.89 -2.85 6.22
C VAL A 97 4.18 -1.51 6.89
N ASP A 98 5.05 -1.58 7.90
CA ASP A 98 5.57 -0.43 8.61
C ASP A 98 6.73 0.20 7.85
N LEU A 99 6.75 1.53 7.77
CA LEU A 99 7.88 2.28 7.24
C LEU A 99 8.56 2.99 8.41
N VAL A 100 9.43 2.25 9.10
CA VAL A 100 10.14 2.71 10.30
C VAL A 100 11.65 2.87 10.09
N ASP A 101 12.20 2.24 9.04
CA ASP A 101 13.61 2.40 8.69
C ASP A 101 13.84 3.74 7.96
N PRO A 102 14.89 4.52 8.32
CA PRO A 102 15.20 5.79 7.68
C PRO A 102 15.41 5.72 6.16
N LEU A 103 15.77 4.56 5.62
CA LEU A 103 15.92 4.37 4.18
C LEU A 103 14.59 4.54 3.44
N ALA A 104 13.44 4.38 4.13
CA ALA A 104 12.12 4.63 3.57
C ALA A 104 11.77 6.12 3.48
N PHE A 105 12.45 7.02 4.20
CA PHE A 105 11.97 8.38 4.41
C PHE A 105 12.28 9.32 3.25
N GLY A 106 11.26 10.04 2.77
CA GLY A 106 11.37 11.08 1.74
C GLY A 106 11.81 10.57 0.37
N ARG A 107 11.81 9.26 0.14
CA ARG A 107 12.28 8.62 -1.10
C ARG A 107 11.13 7.92 -1.81
N PRO A 108 11.15 7.83 -3.16
CA PRO A 108 10.28 6.92 -3.87
C PRO A 108 10.58 5.48 -3.45
N LEU A 109 9.55 4.65 -3.33
CA LEU A 109 9.71 3.24 -3.04
C LEU A 109 9.25 2.39 -4.22
N VAL A 110 9.73 1.15 -4.25
CA VAL A 110 9.18 0.11 -5.10
C VAL A 110 8.84 -1.10 -4.24
N VAL A 111 7.65 -1.66 -4.45
CA VAL A 111 7.26 -2.95 -3.89
C VAL A 111 7.27 -3.96 -5.04
N ALA A 112 8.19 -4.92 -5.00
CA ALA A 112 8.32 -5.94 -6.04
C ALA A 112 8.18 -7.33 -5.45
N GLY A 113 7.34 -8.15 -6.06
CA GLY A 113 7.01 -9.49 -5.64
C GLY A 113 7.41 -10.53 -6.67
N ASP A 114 7.35 -11.78 -6.27
CA ASP A 114 7.49 -12.93 -7.18
C ASP A 114 6.17 -13.30 -7.90
N ARG A 115 5.10 -12.54 -7.62
CA ARG A 115 3.76 -12.77 -8.15
C ARG A 115 2.90 -11.50 -8.16
N PRO A 116 1.81 -11.46 -8.95
CA PRO A 116 0.89 -10.34 -8.96
C PRO A 116 0.27 -10.08 -7.58
N MET A 117 0.25 -8.82 -7.19
CA MET A 117 -0.29 -8.33 -5.94
C MET A 117 -0.91 -6.93 -6.16
N VAL A 118 -1.46 -6.38 -5.09
CA VAL A 118 -1.95 -5.00 -5.05
C VAL A 118 -1.30 -4.27 -3.91
N VAL A 119 -0.89 -3.03 -4.15
CA VAL A 119 -0.26 -2.19 -3.14
C VAL A 119 -1.07 -0.93 -2.94
N GLU A 120 -1.60 -0.75 -1.73
CA GLU A 120 -2.22 0.49 -1.26
C GLU A 120 -1.21 1.22 -0.37
N ARG A 121 -1.11 2.54 -0.52
CA ARG A 121 -0.38 3.44 0.37
C ARG A 121 -1.36 4.26 1.20
N ARG A 122 -1.15 4.30 2.52
CA ARG A 122 -1.88 5.10 3.50
C ARG A 122 -0.96 6.11 4.17
N LEU A 123 -1.09 7.38 3.81
CA LEU A 123 -0.34 8.46 4.45
C LEU A 123 -1.20 9.19 5.47
N GLU A 124 -0.58 9.74 6.51
CA GLU A 124 -1.28 10.67 7.40
C GLU A 124 -1.79 11.88 6.61
N ARG A 125 -2.95 12.39 7.01
CA ARG A 125 -3.42 13.69 6.53
C ARG A 125 -2.51 14.77 7.16
N THR A 126 -2.49 15.97 6.57
CA THR A 126 -1.61 17.10 6.96
C THR A 126 -1.46 17.25 8.50
N PRO A 127 -0.43 17.94 9.03
CA PRO A 127 -0.15 17.98 10.47
C PRO A 127 -1.34 18.36 11.38
N THR A 128 -2.33 19.07 10.83
CA THR A 128 -3.57 19.53 11.48
C THR A 128 -4.78 18.60 11.31
N LEU A 129 -4.73 17.62 10.40
CA LEU A 129 -5.80 16.69 10.08
C LEU A 129 -5.44 15.28 10.57
N ARG A 130 -6.24 14.74 11.49
CA ARG A 130 -6.09 13.37 12.00
C ARG A 130 -6.73 12.36 11.05
N GLY A 131 -6.16 11.15 10.97
CA GLY A 131 -6.58 10.08 10.07
C GLY A 131 -5.62 9.89 8.89
N ARG A 132 -5.93 8.93 8.00
CA ARG A 132 -5.10 8.60 6.84
C ARG A 132 -5.85 8.84 5.53
N SER A 133 -5.08 9.14 4.49
CA SER A 133 -5.54 9.12 3.10
C SER A 133 -4.92 7.91 2.42
N GLY A 134 -5.75 7.05 1.83
CA GLY A 134 -5.30 5.88 1.10
C GLY A 134 -5.35 6.13 -0.41
N SER A 135 -4.33 5.66 -1.12
CA SER A 135 -4.33 5.60 -2.59
C SER A 135 -3.65 4.31 -3.03
N LEU A 136 -4.04 3.75 -4.17
CA LEU A 136 -3.22 2.71 -4.78
C LEU A 136 -1.84 3.29 -5.13
N ALA A 137 -0.82 2.46 -5.01
CA ALA A 137 0.46 2.71 -5.65
C ALA A 137 0.28 2.69 -7.19
N ILE A 138 1.31 3.03 -7.93
CA ILE A 138 1.26 2.99 -9.39
C ILE A 138 1.78 1.62 -9.83
N PRO A 139 1.01 0.78 -10.54
CA PRO A 139 1.54 -0.48 -11.05
C PRO A 139 2.60 -0.20 -12.12
N GLU A 140 3.67 -0.99 -12.11
CA GLU A 140 4.69 -1.05 -13.17
C GLU A 140 4.45 -2.26 -14.08
#